data_AF-A0A2E5PHS9-F1
#
_entry.id   AF-A0A2E5PHS9-F1
#
_cell.length_a   1.000
_cell.length_b   1.000
_cell.length_c   1.000
_cell.angle_alpha   90.00
_cell.angle_beta   90.00
_cell.angle_gamma   90.00
#
_symmetry.space_group_name_H-M   'P 1'
#
loop_
_entity.id
_entity.type
_entity.pdbx_description
1 polymer ?
#
loop_
_entity_poly.entity_id
_entity_poly.type
_entity_poly.pdbx_seq_one_letter_code
_entity_poly.pdbx_strand_id
1 'polypeptide(L)'
;MALSLAIITRTLVLPLPVLMAPFAFAIPYLKRRGLSASIFITVMFLVLSWTPAAYFMERNYNNFGSFMLSAQNGAHLSGWIAPLVRRAHEGTPRNLGAAELAQKIQIRTAQNGPVAETYNKFEKSRIEVRYALEELQRYPLQAFLKAWASGAAINLGGPAILLDPRVRALSNGSFDRTGGGNLVGQIVAFVSAANPPYIAIALFNFAGMVSISLLQVYGLIRLATKFLFPATLACLCIGYFLLVNGPIGSPKYRLPFEPVLILLTGLAVVDLWDRAASWRVRCFAPFQEKFKILCSSQRQRDVDQR
;
A
#
# COMPACT_ATOMS: atom_id res chain seq x y z
N MET A 1 -20.12 -4.27 -9.49
CA MET A 1 -20.36 -5.22 -8.38
C MET A 1 -19.15 -5.43 -7.48
N ALA A 2 -17.97 -5.86 -7.99
CA ALA A 2 -16.80 -6.05 -7.13
C ALA A 2 -16.38 -4.80 -6.33
N LEU A 3 -16.39 -3.63 -6.98
CA LEU A 3 -16.10 -2.34 -6.33
C LEU A 3 -17.16 -1.98 -5.28
N SER A 4 -18.42 -2.24 -5.58
CA SER A 4 -19.54 -2.01 -4.67
C SER A 4 -19.41 -2.85 -3.39
N LEU A 5 -19.05 -4.14 -3.51
CA LEU A 5 -18.76 -5.02 -2.36
C LEU A 5 -17.51 -4.58 -1.58
N ALA A 6 -16.49 -4.09 -2.29
CA ALA A 6 -15.27 -3.58 -1.68
C ALA A 6 -15.53 -2.33 -0.82
N ILE A 7 -16.45 -1.44 -1.21
CA ILE A 7 -16.83 -0.26 -0.42
C ILE A 7 -17.47 -0.65 0.91
N ILE A 8 -18.32 -1.68 0.91
CA ILE A 8 -19.00 -2.16 2.13
C ILE A 8 -17.99 -2.76 3.12
N THR A 9 -16.98 -3.46 2.61
CA THR A 9 -15.96 -4.11 3.44
C THR A 9 -14.85 -3.15 3.87
N ARG A 10 -14.52 -2.14 3.03
CA ARG A 10 -13.48 -1.14 3.30
C ARG A 10 -13.86 0.22 2.75
N THR A 11 -14.12 1.16 3.66
CA THR A 11 -14.47 2.55 3.31
C THR A 11 -13.36 3.29 2.56
N LEU A 12 -12.09 2.85 2.67
CA LEU A 12 -10.97 3.37 1.88
C LEU A 12 -11.15 3.23 0.36
N VAL A 13 -12.05 2.36 -0.10
CA VAL A 13 -12.34 2.16 -1.52
C VAL A 13 -13.33 3.20 -2.06
N LEU A 14 -13.98 3.99 -1.19
CA LEU A 14 -15.03 4.94 -1.57
C LEU A 14 -14.62 5.97 -2.64
N PRO A 15 -13.39 6.51 -2.69
CA PRO A 15 -12.97 7.41 -3.76
C PRO A 15 -12.77 6.72 -5.12
N LEU A 16 -12.52 5.40 -5.16
CA LEU A 16 -12.16 4.69 -6.39
C LEU A 16 -13.22 4.75 -7.50
N PRO A 17 -14.54 4.59 -7.25
CA PRO A 17 -15.55 4.79 -8.29
C PRO A 17 -15.45 6.14 -9.00
N VAL A 18 -15.20 7.22 -8.24
CA VAL A 18 -15.07 8.57 -8.83
C VAL A 18 -13.79 8.67 -9.65
N LEU A 19 -12.67 8.15 -9.12
CA LEU A 19 -11.38 8.14 -9.83
C LEU A 19 -11.38 7.24 -11.08
N MET A 20 -12.21 6.20 -11.10
CA MET A 20 -12.35 5.28 -12.24
C MET A 20 -13.35 5.77 -13.29
N ALA A 21 -14.19 6.78 -12.98
CA ALA A 21 -15.19 7.30 -13.91
C ALA A 21 -14.61 7.79 -15.26
N PRO A 22 -13.47 8.52 -15.30
CA PRO A 22 -12.84 8.90 -16.56
C PRO A 22 -12.45 7.69 -17.42
N PHE A 23 -12.03 6.58 -16.82
CA PHE A 23 -11.70 5.35 -17.54
C PHE A 23 -12.96 4.62 -18.02
N ALA A 24 -14.00 4.57 -17.18
CA ALA A 24 -15.31 4.02 -17.56
C ALA A 24 -15.91 4.75 -18.78
N PHE A 25 -15.62 6.05 -18.91
CA PHE A 25 -15.98 6.85 -20.07
C PHE A 25 -15.02 6.65 -21.26
N ALA A 26 -13.71 6.75 -21.02
CA ALA A 26 -12.71 6.76 -22.08
C ALA A 26 -12.63 5.43 -22.84
N ILE A 27 -12.76 4.29 -22.17
CA ILE A 27 -12.65 2.97 -22.80
C ILE A 27 -13.70 2.76 -23.92
N PRO A 28 -15.03 2.91 -23.68
CA PRO A 28 -16.02 2.77 -24.74
C PRO A 28 -15.91 3.87 -25.81
N TYR A 29 -15.50 5.08 -25.42
CA TYR A 29 -15.31 6.19 -26.35
C TYR A 29 -14.18 5.91 -27.34
N LEU A 30 -13.01 5.47 -26.84
CA LEU A 30 -11.85 5.08 -27.66
C LEU A 30 -12.14 3.85 -28.53
N LYS A 31 -13.03 2.95 -28.08
CA LYS A 31 -13.52 1.81 -28.87
C LYS A 31 -14.62 2.19 -29.87
N ARG A 32 -14.85 3.49 -30.12
CA ARG A 32 -15.80 4.03 -31.09
C ARG A 32 -17.25 3.56 -30.87
N ARG A 33 -17.67 3.35 -29.61
CA ARG A 33 -19.06 2.99 -29.25
C ARG A 33 -20.02 4.19 -29.24
N GLY A 34 -19.52 5.41 -29.48
CA GLY A 34 -20.31 6.65 -29.46
C GLY A 34 -20.33 7.33 -28.09
N LEU A 35 -20.64 8.64 -28.09
CA LEU A 35 -20.68 9.46 -26.89
C LEU A 35 -21.78 9.02 -25.92
N SER A 36 -22.99 8.77 -26.44
CA SER A 36 -24.15 8.35 -25.65
C SER A 36 -23.90 7.03 -24.90
N ALA A 37 -23.34 6.03 -25.57
CA ALA A 37 -22.99 4.75 -24.95
C ALA A 37 -21.93 4.93 -23.85
N SER A 38 -20.95 5.81 -24.07
CA SER A 38 -19.88 6.08 -23.09
C SER A 38 -20.42 6.76 -21.84
N ILE A 39 -21.32 7.74 -22.00
CA ILE A 39 -22.03 8.39 -20.89
C ILE A 39 -22.88 7.36 -20.14
N PHE A 40 -23.70 6.58 -20.86
CA PHE A 40 -24.58 5.58 -20.26
C PHE A 40 -23.80 4.55 -19.43
N ILE A 41 -22.72 4.00 -19.97
CA ILE A 41 -21.86 3.05 -19.25
C ILE A 41 -21.26 3.68 -17.99
N THR A 42 -20.80 4.93 -18.08
CA THR A 42 -20.19 5.64 -16.94
C THR A 42 -21.22 5.90 -15.84
N VAL A 43 -22.42 6.35 -16.20
CA VAL A 43 -23.53 6.56 -15.25
C VAL A 43 -23.92 5.25 -14.61
N MET A 44 -24.11 4.18 -15.40
CA MET A 44 -24.42 2.85 -14.88
C MET A 44 -23.34 2.33 -13.93
N PHE A 45 -22.06 2.52 -14.28
CA PHE A 45 -20.94 2.17 -13.42
C PHE A 45 -20.98 2.90 -12.07
N LEU A 46 -21.24 4.22 -12.08
CA LEU A 46 -21.34 5.02 -10.86
C LEU A 46 -22.54 4.62 -10.02
N VAL A 47 -23.72 4.51 -10.61
CA VAL A 47 -24.95 4.09 -9.92
C VAL A 47 -24.73 2.74 -9.23
N LEU A 48 -24.28 1.72 -9.99
CA LEU A 48 -24.05 0.37 -9.44
C LEU A 48 -22.94 0.33 -8.38
N SER A 49 -21.97 1.24 -8.43
CA SER A 49 -20.91 1.34 -7.42
C SER A 49 -21.41 1.97 -6.12
N TRP A 50 -22.30 2.96 -6.22
CA TRP A 50 -22.82 3.71 -5.09
C TRP A 50 -24.07 3.12 -4.45
N THR A 51 -24.83 2.24 -5.13
CA THR A 51 -26.07 1.67 -4.58
C THR A 51 -25.91 1.08 -3.17
N PRO A 52 -24.89 0.27 -2.85
CA PRO A 52 -24.78 -0.27 -1.50
C PRO A 52 -24.39 0.78 -0.48
N ALA A 53 -23.56 1.75 -0.86
CA ALA A 53 -23.21 2.88 0.01
C ALA A 53 -24.45 3.69 0.37
N ALA A 54 -25.35 3.94 -0.60
CA ALA A 54 -26.60 4.68 -0.39
C ALA A 54 -27.47 4.02 0.69
N TYR A 55 -27.65 2.69 0.64
CA TYR A 55 -28.39 1.95 1.67
C TYR A 55 -27.82 2.17 3.09
N PHE A 56 -26.49 2.11 3.24
CA PHE A 56 -25.86 2.34 4.54
C PHE A 56 -25.95 3.80 4.98
N MET A 57 -25.87 4.76 4.06
CA MET A 57 -26.02 6.19 4.35
C MET A 57 -27.44 6.50 4.82
N GLU A 58 -28.46 5.96 4.15
CA GLU A 58 -29.86 6.09 4.56
C GLU A 58 -30.10 5.49 5.96
N ARG A 59 -29.63 4.26 6.19
CA ARG A 59 -29.71 3.61 7.51
C ARG A 59 -29.02 4.44 8.60
N ASN A 60 -27.85 5.00 8.30
CA ASN A 60 -27.10 5.80 9.27
C ASN A 60 -27.77 7.17 9.50
N TYR A 61 -28.43 7.73 8.50
CA TYR A 61 -29.22 8.94 8.64
C TYR A 61 -30.43 8.70 9.54
N ASN A 62 -31.22 7.67 9.26
CA ASN A 62 -32.44 7.37 10.02
C ASN A 62 -32.14 7.00 11.49
N ASN A 63 -31.01 6.33 11.76
CA ASN A 63 -30.67 5.89 13.12
C ASN A 63 -29.79 6.87 13.91
N PHE A 64 -29.01 7.73 13.24
CA PHE A 64 -27.97 8.56 13.89
C PHE A 64 -27.86 9.99 13.33
N GLY A 65 -28.71 10.39 12.38
CA GLY A 65 -28.65 11.71 11.74
C GLY A 65 -27.34 11.96 10.99
N SER A 66 -26.74 10.92 10.37
CA SER A 66 -25.44 11.00 9.72
C SER A 66 -25.42 10.33 8.34
N PHE A 67 -24.96 11.07 7.32
CA PHE A 67 -24.68 10.54 5.98
C PHE A 67 -23.31 9.85 5.87
N MET A 68 -22.52 9.79 6.95
CA MET A 68 -21.22 9.11 6.89
C MET A 68 -21.42 7.59 6.85
N LEU A 69 -20.63 6.89 6.03
CA LEU A 69 -20.64 5.43 5.99
C LEU A 69 -20.14 4.78 7.29
N SER A 70 -19.21 5.44 7.98
CA SER A 70 -18.57 4.93 9.19
C SER A 70 -18.22 6.07 10.15
N ALA A 71 -18.25 5.76 11.45
CA ALA A 71 -17.82 6.65 12.53
C ALA A 71 -16.33 6.48 12.88
N GLN A 72 -15.55 5.77 12.05
CA GLN A 72 -14.14 5.49 12.34
C GLN A 72 -13.21 6.68 12.08
N ASN A 73 -13.66 7.72 11.37
CA ASN A 73 -12.81 8.86 11.00
C ASN A 73 -12.23 9.59 12.22
N GLY A 74 -12.99 9.74 13.30
CA GLY A 74 -12.56 10.39 14.53
C GLY A 74 -11.40 9.65 15.19
N ALA A 75 -11.61 8.39 15.53
CA ALA A 75 -10.60 7.53 16.14
C ALA A 75 -9.37 7.34 15.23
N HIS A 76 -9.57 7.34 13.91
CA HIS A 76 -8.48 7.27 12.95
C HIS A 76 -7.62 8.54 12.95
N LEU A 77 -8.23 9.72 12.87
CA LEU A 77 -7.50 10.98 12.88
C LEU A 77 -6.80 11.24 14.22
N SER A 78 -7.53 11.07 15.32
CA SER A 78 -7.01 11.34 16.68
C SER A 78 -6.04 10.28 17.20
N GLY A 79 -6.25 9.00 16.85
CA GLY A 79 -5.42 7.89 17.33
C GLY A 79 -4.23 7.54 16.44
N TRP A 80 -4.28 7.90 15.16
CA TRP A 80 -3.25 7.54 14.18
C TRP A 80 -2.66 8.75 13.48
N ILE A 81 -3.45 9.50 12.69
CA ILE A 81 -2.89 10.53 11.82
C ILE A 81 -2.23 11.66 12.63
N ALA A 82 -2.94 12.30 13.54
CA ALA A 82 -2.41 13.41 14.33
C ALA A 82 -1.18 13.01 15.16
N PRO A 83 -1.18 11.89 15.91
CA PRO A 83 0.01 11.45 16.64
C PRO A 83 1.19 11.07 15.75
N LEU A 84 0.97 10.53 14.54
CA LEU A 84 2.05 10.20 13.61
C LEU A 84 2.65 11.44 12.96
N VAL A 85 1.85 12.46 12.67
CA VAL A 85 2.35 13.78 12.22
C VAL A 85 3.17 14.44 13.33
N ARG A 86 2.67 14.42 14.58
CA ARG A 86 3.43 14.90 15.74
C ARG A 86 4.74 14.13 15.92
N ARG A 87 4.72 12.80 15.80
CA ARG A 87 5.94 11.97 15.84
C ARG A 87 6.95 12.43 14.78
N ALA A 88 6.49 12.68 13.55
CA ALA A 88 7.37 13.13 12.48
C ALA A 88 8.01 14.50 12.77
N HIS A 89 7.33 15.37 13.51
CA HIS A 89 7.82 16.68 13.93
C HIS A 89 8.75 16.62 15.16
N GLU A 90 8.33 15.98 16.25
CA GLU A 90 8.95 16.08 17.58
C GLU A 90 9.57 14.77 18.09
N GLY A 91 9.32 13.64 17.42
CA GLY A 91 9.78 12.33 17.87
C GLY A 91 8.93 11.65 18.93
N THR A 92 7.84 12.27 19.38
CA THR A 92 6.90 11.73 20.37
C THR A 92 6.35 10.37 19.94
N PRO A 93 6.41 9.32 20.76
CA PRO A 93 5.80 8.02 20.45
C PRO A 93 4.29 8.17 20.16
N ARG A 94 3.79 7.46 19.14
CA ARG A 94 2.38 7.57 18.69
C ARG A 94 1.41 7.26 19.82
N ASN A 95 1.67 6.24 20.62
CA ASN A 95 0.80 5.85 21.74
C ASN A 95 0.69 6.96 22.79
N LEU A 96 1.79 7.63 23.10
CA LEU A 96 1.80 8.76 24.03
C LEU A 96 1.02 9.94 23.44
N GLY A 97 1.33 10.34 22.20
CA GLY A 97 0.62 11.42 21.52
C GLY A 97 -0.89 11.15 21.34
N ALA A 98 -1.28 9.90 21.10
CA ALA A 98 -2.68 9.50 21.02
C ALA A 98 -3.38 9.57 22.38
N ALA A 99 -2.72 9.13 23.46
CA ALA A 99 -3.28 9.19 24.81
C ALA A 99 -3.46 10.64 25.28
N GLU A 100 -2.46 11.50 25.06
CA GLU A 100 -2.54 12.94 25.37
C GLU A 100 -3.66 13.64 24.60
N LEU A 101 -3.80 13.35 23.29
CA LEU A 101 -4.87 13.92 22.49
C LEU A 101 -6.25 13.40 22.93
N ALA A 102 -6.37 12.12 23.25
CA ALA A 102 -7.61 11.56 23.78
C ALA A 102 -8.02 12.21 25.11
N GLN A 103 -7.07 12.40 26.03
CA GLN A 103 -7.32 13.10 27.30
C GLN A 103 -7.75 14.55 27.07
N LYS A 104 -7.09 15.26 26.15
CA LYS A 104 -7.44 16.63 25.77
C LYS A 104 -8.85 16.73 25.18
N ILE A 105 -9.22 15.78 24.32
CA ILE A 105 -10.58 15.68 23.76
C ILE A 105 -11.59 15.46 24.89
N GLN A 106 -11.31 14.56 25.83
CA GLN A 106 -12.21 14.27 26.96
C GLN A 106 -12.44 15.52 27.82
N ILE A 107 -11.36 16.21 28.24
CA ILE A 107 -11.45 17.43 29.06
C ILE A 107 -12.25 18.51 28.33
N ARG A 108 -11.93 18.79 27.07
CA ARG A 108 -12.63 19.83 26.29
C ARG A 108 -14.08 19.49 25.97
N THR A 109 -14.42 18.21 25.87
CA THR A 109 -15.79 17.77 25.67
C THR A 109 -16.60 17.94 26.95
N ALA A 110 -16.02 17.58 28.11
CA ALA A 110 -16.65 17.77 29.41
C ALA A 110 -16.87 19.25 29.76
N GLN A 111 -16.00 20.15 29.29
CA GLN A 111 -16.14 21.59 29.51
C GLN A 111 -17.20 22.27 28.62
N ASN A 112 -17.44 21.75 27.41
CA ASN A 112 -18.18 22.45 26.36
C ASN A 112 -19.43 21.72 25.87
N GLY A 113 -19.88 20.65 26.53
CA GLY A 113 -20.98 19.83 26.04
C GLY A 113 -21.71 19.00 27.11
N PRO A 114 -22.85 18.40 26.73
CA PRO A 114 -23.55 17.41 27.56
C PRO A 114 -22.65 16.22 27.92
N VAL A 115 -23.07 15.45 28.94
CA VAL A 115 -22.35 14.28 29.45
C VAL A 115 -21.97 13.35 28.29
N ALA A 116 -20.68 13.02 28.15
CA ALA A 116 -20.13 12.30 26.99
C ALA A 116 -20.82 10.95 26.66
N GLU A 117 -21.56 10.40 27.62
CA GLU A 117 -22.35 9.18 27.51
C GLU A 117 -23.59 9.33 26.62
N THR A 118 -24.14 10.54 26.46
CA THR A 118 -25.34 10.77 25.65
C THR A 118 -25.04 10.84 24.15
N TYR A 119 -23.77 10.98 23.75
CA TYR A 119 -23.42 11.10 22.33
C TYR A 119 -23.50 9.77 21.60
N ASN A 120 -24.11 9.79 20.41
CA ASN A 120 -24.05 8.66 19.51
C ASN A 120 -22.65 8.52 18.89
N LYS A 121 -22.36 7.37 18.27
CA LYS A 121 -21.04 7.07 17.70
C LYS A 121 -20.56 8.07 16.64
N PHE A 122 -21.47 8.64 15.83
CA PHE A 122 -21.11 9.62 14.80
C PHE A 122 -20.83 11.00 15.41
N GLU A 123 -21.53 11.37 16.47
CA GLU A 123 -21.24 12.60 17.23
C GLU A 123 -19.88 12.54 17.89
N LYS A 124 -19.57 11.43 18.57
CA LYS A 124 -18.22 11.19 19.13
C LYS A 124 -17.15 11.32 18.05
N SER A 125 -17.36 10.67 16.91
CA SER A 125 -16.44 10.79 15.77
C SER A 125 -16.30 12.23 15.27
N ARG A 126 -17.38 13.03 15.20
CA ARG A 126 -17.31 14.44 14.76
C ARG A 126 -16.49 15.28 15.74
N ILE A 127 -16.68 15.09 17.03
CA ILE A 127 -15.92 15.78 18.08
C ILE A 127 -14.43 15.43 17.99
N GLU A 128 -14.11 14.14 17.84
CA GLU A 128 -12.74 13.67 17.65
C GLU A 128 -12.09 14.23 16.38
N VAL A 129 -12.81 14.23 15.24
CA VAL A 129 -12.34 14.84 13.97
C VAL A 129 -11.99 16.31 14.21
N ARG A 130 -12.90 17.08 14.81
CA ARG A 130 -12.69 18.52 15.04
C ARG A 130 -11.42 18.79 15.82
N TYR A 131 -11.27 18.16 16.99
CA TYR A 131 -10.09 18.38 17.83
C TYR A 131 -8.80 17.80 17.24
N ALA A 132 -8.87 16.70 16.48
CA ALA A 132 -7.72 16.18 15.77
C ALA A 132 -7.27 17.13 14.65
N LEU A 133 -8.19 17.76 13.92
CA LEU A 133 -7.86 18.77 12.91
C LEU A 133 -7.27 20.03 13.55
N GLU A 134 -7.82 20.52 14.67
CA GLU A 134 -7.22 21.62 15.45
C GLU A 134 -5.79 21.31 15.90
N GLU A 135 -5.53 20.05 16.31
CA GLU A 135 -4.20 19.61 16.68
C GLU A 135 -3.26 19.57 15.47
N LEU A 136 -3.74 19.05 14.32
CA LEU A 136 -2.96 18.96 13.08
C LEU A 136 -2.55 20.32 12.51
N GLN A 137 -3.36 21.36 12.69
CA GLN A 137 -3.06 22.73 12.25
C GLN A 137 -1.82 23.34 12.90
N ARG A 138 -1.32 22.73 13.99
CA ARG A 138 -0.12 23.20 14.71
C ARG A 138 1.19 22.80 14.03
N TYR A 139 1.15 21.82 13.12
CA TYR A 139 2.36 21.26 12.51
C TYR A 139 2.58 21.81 11.09
N PRO A 140 3.83 22.03 10.67
CA PRO A 140 4.15 22.48 9.32
C PRO A 140 3.95 21.36 8.29
N LEU A 141 3.78 21.71 7.02
CA LEU A 141 3.61 20.77 5.89
C LEU A 141 4.70 19.69 5.83
N GLN A 142 5.93 20.03 6.21
CA GLN A 142 7.06 19.11 6.25
C GLN A 142 6.82 17.90 7.16
N ALA A 143 6.12 18.10 8.29
CA ALA A 143 5.77 17.01 9.21
C ALA A 143 4.80 16.02 8.55
N PHE A 144 3.83 16.51 7.77
CA PHE A 144 2.94 15.67 6.99
C PHE A 144 3.69 14.88 5.92
N LEU A 145 4.53 15.55 5.12
CA LEU A 145 5.32 14.88 4.08
C LEU A 145 6.22 13.79 4.66
N LYS A 146 6.92 14.08 5.76
CA LYS A 146 7.77 13.10 6.45
C LYS A 146 6.96 11.92 7.02
N ALA A 147 5.79 12.20 7.60
CA ALA A 147 4.91 11.15 8.13
C ALA A 147 4.38 10.24 7.02
N TRP A 148 3.87 10.81 5.92
CA TRP A 148 3.40 10.05 4.75
C TRP A 148 4.53 9.26 4.09
N ALA A 149 5.71 9.85 3.91
CA ALA A 149 6.86 9.15 3.36
C ALA A 149 7.28 7.96 4.24
N SER A 150 7.28 8.13 5.57
CA SER A 150 7.59 7.05 6.51
C SER A 150 6.54 5.93 6.45
N GLY A 151 5.25 6.29 6.42
CA GLY A 151 4.16 5.33 6.24
C GLY A 151 4.29 4.55 4.93
N ALA A 152 4.55 5.25 3.83
CA ALA A 152 4.75 4.63 2.53
C ALA A 152 5.96 3.68 2.50
N ALA A 153 7.09 4.08 3.09
CA ALA A 153 8.28 3.24 3.19
C ALA A 153 8.00 1.95 3.98
N ILE A 154 7.30 2.04 5.12
CA ILE A 154 6.93 0.85 5.92
C ILE A 154 5.91 -0.02 5.17
N ASN A 155 4.97 0.57 4.44
CA ASN A 155 3.96 -0.18 3.69
C ASN A 155 4.58 -0.96 2.52
N LEU A 156 5.61 -0.40 1.87
CA LEU A 156 6.32 -1.06 0.77
C LEU A 156 7.40 -2.03 1.25
N GLY A 157 8.16 -1.62 2.28
CA GLY A 157 9.38 -2.29 2.74
C GLY A 157 9.29 -2.91 4.14
N GLY A 158 8.10 -3.06 4.70
CA GLY A 158 7.91 -3.73 5.97
C GLY A 158 7.83 -5.26 5.79
N PRO A 159 8.62 -6.06 6.54
CA PRO A 159 8.55 -7.52 6.44
C PRO A 159 7.22 -8.03 7.01
N ALA A 160 6.40 -8.65 6.15
CA ALA A 160 5.05 -9.08 6.49
C ALA A 160 5.02 -10.14 7.61
N ILE A 161 6.08 -10.94 7.73
CA ILE A 161 6.19 -11.97 8.77
C ILE A 161 6.17 -11.39 10.19
N LEU A 162 6.54 -10.11 10.36
CA LEU A 162 6.49 -9.43 11.66
C LEU A 162 5.05 -9.15 12.14
N LEU A 163 4.05 -9.44 11.31
CA LEU A 163 2.65 -9.41 11.70
C LEU A 163 2.14 -10.75 12.22
N ASP A 164 2.88 -11.84 11.99
CA ASP A 164 2.50 -13.17 12.47
C ASP A 164 2.51 -13.20 14.02
N PRO A 165 1.43 -13.66 14.68
CA PRO A 165 1.36 -13.72 16.14
C PRO A 165 2.51 -14.49 16.79
N ARG A 166 2.99 -15.57 16.15
CA ARG A 166 4.08 -16.42 16.66
C ARG A 166 5.41 -15.69 16.65
N VAL A 167 5.68 -14.92 15.59
CA VAL A 167 6.89 -14.08 15.50
C VAL A 167 6.77 -12.88 16.42
N ARG A 168 5.60 -12.25 16.51
CA ARG A 168 5.34 -11.12 17.42
C ARG A 168 5.53 -11.49 18.88
N ALA A 169 5.18 -12.71 19.29
CA ALA A 169 5.39 -13.21 20.63
C ALA A 169 6.88 -13.25 21.03
N LEU A 170 7.80 -13.28 20.05
CA LEU A 170 9.24 -13.19 20.28
C LEU A 170 9.74 -11.77 20.51
N SER A 171 8.92 -10.73 20.30
CA SER A 171 9.32 -9.33 20.50
C SER A 171 9.05 -8.89 21.93
N ASN A 172 10.01 -8.19 22.57
CA ASN A 172 9.84 -7.61 23.91
C ASN A 172 8.99 -6.32 23.91
N GLY A 173 8.50 -5.87 22.75
CA GLY A 173 7.76 -4.63 22.61
C GLY A 173 7.15 -4.44 21.23
N SER A 174 6.51 -3.29 20.99
CA SER A 174 6.00 -2.93 19.67
C SER A 174 6.78 -1.77 19.08
N PHE A 175 7.07 -1.86 17.78
CA PHE A 175 7.74 -0.80 17.03
C PHE A 175 7.04 0.55 17.22
N ASP A 176 5.70 0.56 17.27
CA ASP A 176 4.90 1.77 17.48
C ASP A 176 5.05 2.43 18.86
N ARG A 177 5.49 1.68 19.87
CA ARG A 177 5.75 2.20 21.23
C ARG A 177 7.18 2.69 21.39
N THR A 178 8.08 2.26 20.52
CA THR A 178 9.47 2.71 20.53
C THR A 178 9.55 4.17 20.11
N GLY A 179 10.20 5.00 20.94
CA GLY A 179 10.55 6.37 20.60
C GLY A 179 11.73 6.44 19.63
N GLY A 180 11.93 7.62 19.06
CA GLY A 180 13.03 7.90 18.15
C GLY A 180 12.69 9.13 17.33
N GLY A 181 13.53 10.16 17.34
CA GLY A 181 13.27 11.43 16.64
C GLY A 181 13.00 11.30 15.13
N ASN A 182 13.34 10.15 14.54
CA ASN A 182 13.04 9.80 13.15
C ASN A 182 12.93 8.26 13.00
N LEU A 183 12.55 7.81 11.79
CA LEU A 183 12.36 6.39 11.47
C LEU A 183 13.63 5.56 11.72
N VAL A 184 14.81 6.08 11.39
CA VAL A 184 16.08 5.38 11.59
C VAL A 184 16.37 5.20 13.07
N GLY A 185 16.22 6.25 13.87
CA GLY A 185 16.38 6.18 15.32
C GLY A 185 15.40 5.19 15.96
N GLN A 186 14.16 5.15 15.48
CA GLN A 186 13.16 4.17 15.92
C GLN A 186 13.56 2.73 15.57
N ILE A 187 14.08 2.49 14.35
CA ILE A 187 14.60 1.18 13.94
C ILE A 187 15.76 0.76 14.82
N VAL A 188 16.75 1.63 15.04
CA VAL A 188 17.91 1.34 15.89
C VAL A 188 17.46 1.02 17.32
N ALA A 189 16.64 1.88 17.93
CA ALA A 189 16.13 1.67 19.29
C ALA A 189 15.32 0.38 19.41
N PHE A 190 14.50 0.04 18.40
CA PHE A 190 13.70 -1.18 18.41
C PHE A 190 14.57 -2.42 18.25
N VAL A 191 15.55 -2.40 17.35
CA VAL A 191 16.46 -3.53 17.11
C VAL A 191 17.35 -3.78 18.32
N SER A 192 17.86 -2.73 18.96
CA SER A 192 18.70 -2.84 20.16
C SER A 192 17.97 -3.45 21.36
N ALA A 193 16.64 -3.32 21.44
CA ALA A 193 15.83 -3.86 22.53
C ALA A 193 15.17 -5.23 22.20
N ALA A 194 15.30 -5.72 20.97
CA ALA A 194 14.61 -6.90 20.49
C ALA A 194 15.39 -8.20 20.79
N ASN A 195 14.66 -9.31 20.90
CA ASN A 195 15.28 -10.62 21.11
C ASN A 195 16.04 -11.11 19.86
N PRO A 196 17.21 -11.77 20.00
CA PRO A 196 17.99 -12.23 18.85
C PRO A 196 17.24 -13.12 17.84
N PRO A 197 16.38 -14.09 18.25
CA PRO A 197 15.62 -14.90 17.29
C PRO A 197 14.64 -14.06 16.46
N TYR A 198 14.02 -13.05 17.08
CA TYR A 198 13.14 -12.12 16.40
C TYR A 198 13.90 -11.33 15.32
N ILE A 199 15.10 -10.84 15.65
CA ILE A 199 15.96 -10.11 14.70
C ILE A 199 16.43 -11.01 13.55
N ALA A 200 16.82 -12.26 13.82
CA ALA A 200 17.22 -13.19 12.76
C ALA A 200 16.09 -13.43 11.75
N ILE A 201 14.86 -13.67 12.23
CA ILE A 201 13.67 -13.84 11.38
C ILE A 201 13.39 -12.54 10.60
N ALA A 202 13.46 -11.39 11.27
CA ALA A 202 13.24 -10.09 10.65
C ALA A 202 14.23 -9.82 9.51
N LEU A 203 15.53 -10.06 9.74
CA LEU A 203 16.59 -9.84 8.75
C LEU A 203 16.46 -10.78 7.55
N PHE A 204 16.20 -12.07 7.78
CA PHE A 204 15.98 -13.03 6.70
C PHE A 204 14.79 -12.62 5.81
N ASN A 205 13.67 -12.25 6.44
CA ASN A 205 12.49 -11.82 5.69
C ASN A 205 12.71 -10.48 4.98
N PHE A 206 13.43 -9.55 5.60
CA PHE A 206 13.82 -8.29 4.99
C PHE A 206 14.69 -8.49 3.76
N ALA A 207 15.68 -9.40 3.80
CA ALA A 207 16.53 -9.71 2.65
C ALA A 207 15.73 -10.30 1.48
N GLY A 208 14.82 -11.25 1.77
CA GLY A 208 13.91 -11.80 0.76
C GLY A 208 12.99 -10.74 0.16
N MET A 209 12.44 -9.87 1.01
CA MET A 209 11.59 -8.77 0.59
C MET A 209 12.34 -7.77 -0.29
N VAL A 210 13.55 -7.34 0.08
CA VAL A 210 14.38 -6.45 -0.75
C VAL A 210 14.64 -7.08 -2.12
N SER A 211 14.96 -8.38 -2.15
CA SER A 211 15.18 -9.12 -3.40
C SER A 211 13.94 -9.09 -4.30
N ILE A 212 12.75 -9.34 -3.74
CA ILE A 212 11.49 -9.27 -4.49
C ILE A 212 11.16 -7.83 -4.92
N SER A 213 11.41 -6.83 -4.07
CA SER A 213 11.18 -5.42 -4.41
C SER A 213 12.10 -4.96 -5.55
N LEU A 214 13.34 -5.42 -5.61
CA LEU A 214 14.23 -5.15 -6.74
C LEU A 214 13.69 -5.75 -8.04
N LEU A 215 13.14 -6.97 -8.00
CA LEU A 215 12.45 -7.56 -9.14
C LEU A 215 11.21 -6.74 -9.54
N GLN A 216 10.42 -6.26 -8.59
CA GLN A 216 9.25 -5.42 -8.86
C GLN A 216 9.63 -4.10 -9.55
N VAL A 217 10.68 -3.43 -9.06
CA VAL A 217 11.22 -2.21 -9.70
C VAL A 217 11.70 -2.52 -11.11
N TYR A 218 12.44 -3.61 -11.31
CA TYR A 218 12.87 -4.04 -12.64
C TYR A 218 11.69 -4.31 -13.57
N GLY A 219 10.69 -5.05 -13.10
CA GLY A 219 9.46 -5.33 -13.84
C GLY A 219 8.69 -4.06 -14.22
N LEU A 220 8.65 -3.06 -13.33
CA LEU A 220 8.05 -1.76 -13.61
C LEU A 220 8.82 -0.99 -14.68
N ILE A 221 10.15 -0.98 -14.62
CA ILE A 221 10.99 -0.37 -15.66
C ILE A 221 10.73 -1.05 -17.01
N ARG A 222 10.69 -2.38 -17.05
CA ARG A 222 10.39 -3.14 -18.28
C ARG A 222 8.99 -2.84 -18.80
N LEU A 223 7.98 -2.79 -17.92
CA LEU A 223 6.62 -2.41 -18.30
C LEU A 223 6.57 -0.99 -18.87
N ALA A 224 7.22 -0.02 -18.24
CA ALA A 224 7.25 1.37 -18.68
C ALA A 224 7.93 1.54 -20.06
N THR A 225 9.00 0.76 -20.33
CA THR A 225 9.69 0.80 -21.62
C THR A 225 8.86 0.25 -22.79
N LYS A 226 7.92 -0.68 -22.53
CA LYS A 226 7.10 -1.30 -23.59
C LYS A 226 5.69 -0.72 -23.66
N PHE A 227 5.10 -0.43 -22.50
CA PHE A 227 3.71 -0.03 -22.34
C PHE A 227 3.58 1.02 -21.23
N LEU A 228 3.76 2.29 -21.60
CA LEU A 228 3.70 3.41 -20.66
C LEU A 228 2.35 3.49 -19.93
N PHE A 229 1.23 3.30 -20.64
CA PHE A 229 -0.10 3.42 -20.05
C PHE A 229 -0.37 2.43 -18.90
N PRO A 230 -0.16 1.10 -19.07
CA PRO A 230 -0.22 0.14 -17.96
C PRO A 230 0.75 0.44 -16.81
N ALA A 231 1.97 0.92 -17.11
CA ALA A 231 2.94 1.30 -16.07
C ALA A 231 2.44 2.48 -15.24
N THR A 232 1.90 3.52 -15.89
CA THR A 232 1.28 4.65 -15.20
C THR A 232 0.10 4.22 -14.34
N LEU A 233 -0.76 3.32 -14.84
CA LEU A 233 -1.89 2.80 -14.06
C LEU A 233 -1.41 2.00 -12.82
N ALA A 234 -0.35 1.20 -12.95
CA ALA A 234 0.27 0.49 -11.84
C ALA A 234 0.80 1.48 -10.77
N CYS A 235 1.53 2.51 -11.19
CA CYS A 235 2.03 3.56 -10.29
C CYS A 235 0.90 4.34 -9.61
N LEU A 236 -0.15 4.70 -10.35
CA LEU A 236 -1.33 5.38 -9.80
C LEU A 236 -2.07 4.51 -8.79
N CYS A 237 -2.21 3.21 -9.06
CA CYS A 237 -2.84 2.27 -8.14
C CYS A 237 -2.04 2.16 -6.82
N ILE A 238 -0.72 1.96 -6.90
CA ILE A 238 0.16 1.91 -5.72
C ILE A 238 0.12 3.26 -4.99
N GLY A 239 0.33 4.37 -5.71
CA GLY A 239 0.34 5.71 -5.16
C GLY A 239 -0.97 6.10 -4.48
N TYR A 240 -2.12 5.72 -5.05
CA TYR A 240 -3.44 5.92 -4.44
C TYR A 240 -3.51 5.28 -3.06
N PHE A 241 -3.23 3.98 -2.95
CA PHE A 241 -3.33 3.30 -1.66
C PHE A 241 -2.30 3.79 -0.66
N LEU A 242 -1.09 4.15 -1.09
CA LEU A 242 -0.10 4.76 -0.19
C LEU A 242 -0.58 6.12 0.33
N LEU A 243 -1.17 6.95 -0.54
CA LEU A 243 -1.68 8.27 -0.16
C LEU A 243 -2.86 8.18 0.80
N VAL A 244 -3.81 7.26 0.54
CA VAL A 244 -5.02 7.08 1.36
C VAL A 244 -4.69 6.45 2.71
N ASN A 245 -3.76 5.48 2.78
CA ASN A 245 -3.28 4.95 4.07
C ASN A 245 -2.47 6.00 4.86
N GLY A 246 -1.87 6.96 4.15
CA GLY A 246 -1.18 8.11 4.69
C GLY A 246 0.02 7.74 5.57
N PRO A 247 0.14 8.32 6.78
CA PRO A 247 1.32 8.11 7.62
C PRO A 247 1.34 6.74 8.30
N ILE A 248 0.28 5.94 8.15
CA ILE A 248 0.13 4.67 8.84
C ILE A 248 0.94 3.61 8.11
N GLY A 249 2.03 3.20 8.76
CA GLY A 249 2.93 2.15 8.29
C GLY A 249 2.59 0.79 8.88
N SER A 250 2.18 -0.16 8.05
CA SER A 250 2.11 -1.58 8.38
C SER A 250 2.13 -2.43 7.10
N PRO A 251 2.89 -3.55 7.06
CA PRO A 251 2.96 -4.42 5.87
C PRO A 251 1.59 -4.86 5.31
N LYS A 252 0.57 -4.96 6.17
CA LYS A 252 -0.81 -5.33 5.75
C LYS A 252 -1.47 -4.32 4.81
N TYR A 253 -1.02 -3.06 4.81
CA TYR A 253 -1.57 -2.02 3.95
C TYR A 253 -1.08 -2.12 2.49
N ARG A 254 -0.13 -3.03 2.22
CA ARG A 254 0.29 -3.41 0.86
C ARG A 254 -0.71 -4.32 0.14
N LEU A 255 -1.52 -5.06 0.88
CA LEU A 255 -2.46 -6.07 0.33
C LEU A 255 -3.33 -5.57 -0.83
N PRO A 256 -3.92 -4.35 -0.80
CA PRO A 256 -4.79 -3.88 -1.89
C PRO A 256 -4.09 -3.75 -3.24
N PHE A 257 -2.77 -3.50 -3.26
CA PHE A 257 -1.98 -3.36 -4.49
C PHE A 257 -0.99 -4.52 -4.69
N GLU A 258 -1.07 -5.57 -3.88
CA GLU A 258 -0.30 -6.80 -4.04
C GLU A 258 -0.46 -7.45 -5.42
N PRO A 259 -1.66 -7.53 -6.02
CA PRO A 259 -1.80 -8.10 -7.37
C PRO A 259 -0.95 -7.36 -8.41
N VAL A 260 -0.82 -6.04 -8.29
CA VAL A 260 0.04 -5.25 -9.19
C VAL A 260 1.51 -5.63 -8.98
N LEU A 261 1.96 -5.74 -7.74
CA LEU A 261 3.33 -6.12 -7.41
C LEU A 261 3.67 -7.56 -7.87
N ILE A 262 2.72 -8.49 -7.78
CA ILE A 262 2.88 -9.86 -8.30
C ILE A 262 3.06 -9.84 -9.82
N LEU A 263 2.25 -9.07 -10.55
CA LEU A 263 2.40 -8.93 -12.00
C LEU A 263 3.76 -8.34 -12.39
N LEU A 264 4.22 -7.30 -11.67
CA LEU A 264 5.54 -6.71 -11.91
C LEU A 264 6.67 -7.72 -11.64
N THR A 265 6.55 -8.51 -10.57
CA THR A 265 7.51 -9.58 -10.26
C THR A 265 7.53 -10.64 -11.36
N GLY A 266 6.35 -11.07 -11.84
CA GLY A 266 6.25 -12.04 -12.94
C GLY A 266 6.88 -11.53 -14.24
N LEU A 267 6.62 -10.26 -14.61
CA LEU A 267 7.23 -9.62 -15.76
C LEU A 267 8.78 -9.60 -15.67
N ALA A 268 9.30 -9.32 -14.48
CA ALA A 268 10.73 -9.33 -14.23
C ALA A 268 11.34 -10.73 -14.40
N VAL A 269 10.73 -11.74 -13.79
CA VAL A 269 11.19 -13.13 -13.84
C VAL A 269 11.18 -13.67 -15.28
N VAL A 270 10.11 -13.41 -16.04
CA VAL A 270 10.01 -13.83 -17.45
C VAL A 270 11.10 -13.18 -18.30
N ASP A 271 11.30 -11.86 -18.20
CA ASP A 271 12.33 -11.16 -18.98
C ASP A 271 13.76 -11.62 -18.62
N LEU A 272 14.03 -11.88 -17.34
CA LEU A 272 15.32 -12.43 -16.90
C LEU A 272 15.54 -13.86 -17.40
N TRP A 273 14.49 -14.68 -17.38
CA TRP A 273 14.54 -16.05 -17.89
C TRP A 273 14.84 -16.08 -19.39
N ASP A 274 14.15 -15.28 -20.19
CA ASP A 274 14.38 -15.19 -21.64
C ASP A 274 15.80 -14.73 -21.97
N ARG A 275 16.33 -13.76 -21.19
CA ARG A 275 17.73 -13.33 -21.33
C ARG A 275 18.70 -14.46 -20.98
N ALA A 276 18.47 -15.18 -19.89
CA ALA A 276 19.32 -16.30 -19.51
C ALA A 276 19.28 -17.44 -20.55
N ALA A 277 18.11 -17.75 -21.10
CA ALA A 277 17.93 -18.75 -22.15
C ALA A 277 18.64 -18.33 -23.45
N SER A 278 18.46 -17.09 -23.89
CA SER A 278 19.13 -16.57 -25.09
C SER A 278 20.65 -16.49 -24.94
N TRP A 279 21.15 -16.21 -23.73
CA TRP A 279 22.59 -16.24 -23.41
C TRP A 279 23.15 -17.66 -23.49
N ARG A 280 22.43 -18.67 -22.98
CA ARG A 280 22.83 -20.08 -23.14
C ARG A 280 22.96 -20.46 -24.62
N VAL A 281 22.00 -20.09 -25.46
CA VAL A 281 22.08 -20.38 -26.91
C VAL A 281 23.30 -19.70 -27.54
N ARG A 282 23.55 -18.41 -27.25
CA ARG A 282 24.69 -17.66 -27.82
C ARG A 282 26.05 -18.14 -27.32
N CYS A 283 26.18 -18.53 -26.06
CA CYS A 283 27.45 -19.00 -25.48
C CYS A 283 27.78 -20.45 -25.88
N PHE A 284 26.79 -21.30 -26.12
CA PHE A 284 27.01 -22.69 -26.56
C PHE A 284 27.07 -22.85 -28.10
N ALA A 285 26.56 -21.89 -28.88
CA ALA A 285 26.66 -21.92 -30.35
C ALA A 285 28.11 -22.03 -30.87
N PRO A 286 29.11 -21.27 -30.37
CA PRO A 286 30.51 -21.40 -30.81
C PRO A 286 31.12 -22.76 -30.46
N PHE A 287 30.67 -23.37 -29.35
CA PHE A 287 31.18 -24.66 -28.90
C PHE A 287 30.62 -25.80 -29.77
N GLN A 288 29.35 -25.74 -30.15
CA GLN A 288 28.75 -26.70 -31.08
C GLN A 288 29.33 -26.61 -32.50
N GLU A 289 29.65 -25.40 -32.98
CA GLU A 289 30.30 -25.23 -34.28
C GLU A 289 31.71 -25.83 -34.31
N LYS A 290 32.53 -25.55 -33.28
CA LYS A 290 33.86 -26.18 -33.16
C LYS A 290 33.78 -27.70 -33.04
N PHE A 291 32.80 -28.25 -32.32
CA PHE A 291 32.62 -29.70 -32.18
C PHE A 291 32.20 -30.34 -33.51
N LYS A 292 31.32 -29.70 -34.29
CA LYS A 292 30.97 -30.16 -35.65
C LYS A 292 32.14 -30.13 -36.61
N ILE A 293 33.00 -29.10 -36.54
CA ILE A 293 34.22 -29.01 -37.36
C ILE A 293 35.22 -30.13 -36.97
N LEU A 294 35.38 -30.40 -35.68
CA LEU A 294 36.25 -31.49 -35.21
C LEU A 294 35.74 -32.87 -35.63
N CYS A 295 34.44 -33.16 -35.48
CA CYS A 295 33.87 -34.44 -35.89
C CYS A 295 33.86 -34.64 -37.42
N SER A 296 33.66 -33.59 -38.21
CA SER A 296 33.74 -33.68 -39.68
C SER A 296 35.19 -33.87 -40.16
N SER A 297 36.16 -33.18 -39.54
CA SER A 297 37.60 -33.37 -39.81
C SER A 297 38.09 -34.80 -39.50
N GLN A 298 37.57 -35.42 -38.45
CA GLN A 298 37.93 -36.81 -38.08
C GLN A 298 37.31 -37.81 -39.05
N ARG A 299 36.06 -37.60 -39.45
CA ARG A 299 35.37 -38.46 -40.42
C ARG A 299 35.98 -38.40 -41.82
N GLN A 300 36.50 -37.25 -42.24
CA GLN A 300 37.21 -37.12 -43.52
C GLN A 300 38.53 -37.91 -43.51
N ARG A 301 39.27 -37.87 -42.39
CA ARG A 301 40.53 -38.62 -42.22
C ARG A 301 40.35 -40.14 -42.24
N ASP A 302 39.24 -40.64 -41.69
CA ASP A 302 38.96 -42.09 -41.70
C ASP A 302 38.54 -42.63 -43.07
N VAL A 303 38.06 -41.76 -43.98
CA VAL A 303 37.68 -42.14 -45.35
C VAL A 303 38.90 -42.17 -46.27
N ASP A 304 39.85 -41.25 -46.12
CA ASP A 304 41.08 -41.20 -46.94
C ASP A 304 42.11 -42.30 -46.57
N GLN A 305 41.91 -43.02 -45.46
CA GLN A 305 42.77 -44.12 -45.00
C GLN A 305 42.26 -45.54 -45.34
N ARG A 306 41.16 -45.65 -46.11
CA ARG A 306 40.63 -46.94 -46.61
C ARG A 306 40.73 -47.02 -48.12
#